data_AF-N8XMC9-F1
#
_entry.id   AF-N8XMC9-F1
#
_cell.length_a   1.000
_cell.length_b   1.000
_cell.length_c   1.000
_cell.angle_alpha   90.00
_cell.angle_beta   90.00
_cell.angle_gamma   90.00
#
_symmetry.space_group_name_H-M   'P 1'
#
loop_
_entity.id
_entity.type
_entity.pdbx_description
1 polymer ?
#
loop_
_entity_poly.entity_id
_entity_poly.type
_entity_poly.pdbx_seq_one_letter_code
_entity_poly.pdbx_strand_id
1 'polypeptide(L)'
;MKKSLKLDHDALFMRLFFKSSPEVTDEEVEYYREYPDQIDEITAPINIHKFFLWAGALLGIVIVAIAKFLKYSGALSFLSEGVFEFVIDIIYESGIALIGAAVTAYMLGVVLNKQQDNAAKWREEIRRRIKGDQTQP
;
A
#
# COMPACT_ATOMS: atom_id res chain seq x y z
N MET A 1 2.75 27.46 9.02
CA MET A 1 3.23 26.25 9.73
C MET A 1 2.25 25.12 9.42
N LYS A 2 2.63 24.10 8.61
CA LYS A 2 1.74 23.02 8.15
C LYS A 2 2.35 21.62 8.33
N LYS A 3 3.36 21.52 9.19
CA LYS A 3 4.22 20.33 9.33
C LYS A 3 3.72 19.37 10.43
N SER A 4 3.00 19.84 11.44
CA SER A 4 2.50 19.00 12.54
C SER A 4 1.35 18.07 12.11
N LEU A 5 0.45 18.54 11.23
CA LEU A 5 -0.74 17.79 10.81
C LEU A 5 -0.43 16.50 10.03
N LYS A 6 0.62 16.51 9.20
CA LYS A 6 1.05 15.32 8.44
C LYS A 6 1.71 14.26 9.32
N LEU A 7 2.51 14.71 10.29
CA LEU A 7 3.20 13.82 11.22
C LEU A 7 2.22 13.02 12.09
N ASP A 8 1.07 13.60 12.42
CA ASP A 8 0.01 12.93 13.18
C ASP A 8 -0.77 11.91 12.33
N HIS A 9 -1.08 12.27 11.07
CA HIS A 9 -1.73 11.38 10.11
C HIS A 9 -0.89 10.12 9.81
N ASP A 10 0.42 10.29 9.60
CA ASP A 10 1.34 9.17 9.35
C ASP A 10 1.47 8.27 10.60
N ALA A 11 1.44 8.86 11.80
CA ALA A 11 1.47 8.12 13.07
C ALA A 11 0.18 7.31 13.31
N LEU A 12 -0.98 7.91 13.04
CA LEU A 12 -2.29 7.25 13.16
C LEU A 12 -2.43 6.10 12.15
N PHE A 13 -2.01 6.29 10.90
CA PHE A 13 -2.03 5.24 9.88
C PHE A 13 -1.16 4.04 10.30
N MET A 14 0.05 4.28 10.80
CA MET A 14 0.91 3.24 11.35
C MET A 14 0.27 2.55 12.56
N ARG A 15 -0.33 3.31 13.49
CA ARG A 15 -1.00 2.74 14.67
C ARG A 15 -2.18 1.86 14.27
N LEU A 16 -2.94 2.25 13.23
CA LEU A 16 -4.06 1.45 12.68
C LEU A 16 -3.56 0.18 11.99
N PHE A 17 -2.46 0.26 11.22
CA PHE A 17 -1.86 -0.88 10.53
C PHE A 17 -1.28 -1.93 11.48
N PHE A 18 -0.79 -1.49 12.65
CA PHE A 18 -0.22 -2.35 13.69
C PHE A 18 -1.20 -2.72 14.82
N LYS A 19 -2.39 -2.08 14.91
CA LYS A 19 -3.44 -2.47 15.86
C LYS A 19 -4.08 -3.79 15.41
N SER A 20 -3.87 -4.86 16.16
CA SER A 20 -4.54 -6.16 15.94
C SER A 20 -5.97 -6.23 16.49
N SER A 21 -6.49 -5.17 17.14
CA SER A 21 -7.83 -5.16 17.72
C SER A 21 -8.69 -4.03 17.15
N PRO A 22 -9.99 -4.31 16.89
CA PRO A 22 -10.96 -3.38 16.31
C PRO A 22 -11.48 -2.33 17.33
N GLU A 23 -10.78 -2.14 18.45
CA GLU A 23 -11.21 -1.25 19.51
C GLU A 23 -10.97 0.22 19.11
N VAL A 24 -12.08 0.90 18.86
CA VAL A 24 -12.15 2.33 18.62
C VAL A 24 -11.94 3.04 19.95
N THR A 25 -10.85 3.79 20.04
CA THR A 25 -10.49 4.56 21.25
C THR A 25 -11.12 5.95 21.21
N ASP A 26 -11.42 6.51 22.39
CA ASP A 26 -12.09 7.83 22.49
C ASP A 26 -11.29 8.96 21.81
N GLU A 27 -9.95 8.86 21.79
CA GLU A 27 -9.07 9.77 21.04
C GLU A 27 -9.28 9.69 19.52
N GLU A 28 -9.50 8.49 18.97
CA GLU A 28 -9.81 8.30 17.54
C GLU A 28 -11.18 8.90 17.21
N VAL A 29 -12.17 8.72 18.10
CA VAL A 29 -13.52 9.29 17.92
C VAL A 29 -13.48 10.82 17.91
N GLU A 30 -12.71 11.44 18.80
CA GLU A 30 -12.60 12.89 18.89
C GLU A 30 -11.88 13.49 17.67
N TYR A 31 -10.80 12.86 17.21
CA TYR A 31 -10.07 13.27 15.99
C TYR A 31 -10.95 13.16 14.73
N TYR A 32 -11.66 12.05 14.53
CA TYR A 32 -12.52 11.87 13.36
C TYR A 32 -13.85 12.62 13.44
N ARG A 33 -14.26 13.08 14.63
CA ARG A 33 -15.41 14.01 14.77
C ARG A 33 -15.08 15.37 14.15
N GLU A 34 -13.81 15.78 14.20
CA GLU A 34 -13.32 17.03 13.60
C GLU A 34 -13.03 16.87 12.09
N TYR A 35 -12.72 15.65 11.64
CA TYR A 35 -12.43 15.32 10.24
C TYR A 35 -13.11 14.02 9.76
N PRO A 36 -14.45 14.04 9.59
CA PRO A 36 -15.24 12.85 9.25
C PRO A 36 -14.94 12.30 7.84
N ASP A 37 -14.44 13.15 6.94
CA ASP A 37 -14.05 12.82 5.58
C ASP A 37 -12.78 11.95 5.50
N GLN A 38 -11.91 11.99 6.51
CA GLN A 38 -10.69 11.18 6.54
C GLN A 38 -10.93 9.70 6.84
N ILE A 39 -12.10 9.34 7.38
CA ILE A 39 -12.47 7.94 7.66
C ILE A 39 -12.51 7.12 6.35
N ASP A 40 -13.09 7.69 5.30
CA ASP A 40 -13.18 7.06 3.97
C ASP A 40 -11.81 7.04 3.27
N GLU A 41 -10.93 8.01 3.56
CA GLU A 41 -9.60 8.11 2.96
C GLU A 41 -8.61 7.05 3.50
N ILE A 42 -8.74 6.67 4.77
CA ILE A 42 -7.84 5.70 5.43
C ILE A 42 -8.27 4.26 5.14
N THR A 43 -9.56 4.04 4.95
CA THR A 43 -10.13 2.75 4.57
C THR A 43 -10.05 2.49 3.07
N ALA A 44 -9.74 3.51 2.26
CA ALA A 44 -9.56 3.36 0.83
C ALA A 44 -8.46 2.31 0.54
N PRO A 45 -8.78 1.21 -0.17
CA PRO A 45 -7.84 0.12 -0.41
C PRO A 45 -6.55 0.60 -1.10
N ILE A 46 -6.62 1.70 -1.86
CA ILE A 46 -5.47 2.33 -2.53
C ILE A 46 -4.39 2.78 -1.54
N ASN A 47 -4.75 3.34 -0.38
CA ASN A 47 -3.76 3.88 0.56
C ASN A 47 -2.97 2.75 1.24
N ILE A 48 -3.63 1.65 1.59
CA ILE A 48 -2.99 0.41 2.08
C ILE A 48 -2.01 -0.15 1.04
N HIS A 49 -2.43 -0.20 -0.24
CA HIS A 49 -1.57 -0.71 -1.31
C HIS A 49 -0.40 0.23 -1.62
N LYS A 50 -0.56 1.54 -1.43
CA LYS A 50 0.51 2.53 -1.60
C LYS A 50 1.58 2.41 -0.52
N PHE A 51 1.18 2.12 0.72
CA PHE A 51 2.12 1.79 1.79
C PHE A 51 2.88 0.50 1.48
N PHE A 52 2.15 -0.55 1.05
CA PHE A 52 2.77 -1.82 0.64
C PHE A 52 3.75 -1.63 -0.53
N LEU A 53 3.43 -0.77 -1.48
CA LEU A 53 4.32 -0.39 -2.57
C LEU A 53 5.61 0.23 -2.05
N TRP A 54 5.51 1.22 -1.16
CA TRP A 54 6.68 1.94 -0.65
C TRP A 54 7.55 1.05 0.26
N ALA A 55 6.91 0.31 1.17
CA ALA A 55 7.59 -0.64 2.06
C ALA A 55 8.24 -1.78 1.27
N GLY A 56 7.52 -2.38 0.30
CA GLY A 56 8.03 -3.43 -0.57
C GLY A 56 9.16 -2.93 -1.46
N ALA A 57 9.00 -1.78 -2.11
CA ALA A 57 10.06 -1.20 -2.93
C ALA A 57 11.33 -0.90 -2.12
N LEU A 58 11.20 -0.31 -0.92
CA LEU A 58 12.32 0.00 -0.05
C LEU A 58 13.02 -1.27 0.43
N LEU A 59 12.27 -2.27 0.87
CA LEU A 59 12.80 -3.57 1.28
C LEU A 59 13.55 -4.25 0.13
N GLY A 60 12.97 -4.27 -1.07
CA GLY A 60 13.59 -4.85 -2.26
C GLY A 60 14.89 -4.14 -2.65
N ILE A 61 14.91 -2.80 -2.59
CA ILE A 61 16.14 -2.01 -2.82
C ILE A 61 17.22 -2.37 -1.80
N VAL A 62 16.86 -2.48 -0.52
CA VAL A 62 17.79 -2.87 0.54
C VAL A 62 18.36 -4.27 0.29
N ILE A 63 17.51 -5.24 -0.09
CA ILE A 63 17.94 -6.61 -0.42
C ILE A 63 18.91 -6.60 -1.62
N VAL A 64 18.59 -5.88 -2.69
CA VAL A 64 19.46 -5.75 -3.87
C VAL A 64 20.79 -5.08 -3.52
N ALA A 65 20.76 -4.04 -2.68
CA ALA A 65 21.97 -3.36 -2.21
C ALA A 65 22.84 -4.28 -1.37
N ILE A 66 22.25 -5.07 -0.48
CA ILE A 66 22.96 -6.08 0.32
C ILE A 66 23.56 -7.16 -0.59
N ALA A 67 22.82 -7.67 -1.58
CA ALA A 67 23.33 -8.65 -2.53
C ALA A 67 24.58 -8.12 -3.26
N LYS A 68 24.52 -6.89 -3.78
CA LYS A 68 25.69 -6.25 -4.41
C LYS A 68 26.83 -6.04 -3.42
N PHE A 69 26.54 -5.57 -2.21
CA PHE A 69 27.56 -5.35 -1.20
C PHE A 69 28.27 -6.65 -0.82
N LEU A 70 27.52 -7.75 -0.61
CA LEU A 70 28.08 -9.07 -0.36
C LEU A 70 28.92 -9.58 -1.54
N LYS A 71 28.48 -9.31 -2.78
CA LYS A 71 29.23 -9.66 -3.99
C LYS A 71 30.63 -9.03 -4.02
N TYR A 72 30.76 -7.76 -3.65
CA TYR A 72 32.01 -7.01 -3.76
C TYR A 72 32.85 -6.94 -2.47
N SER A 73 32.26 -7.21 -1.31
CA SER A 73 32.96 -7.10 -0.01
C SER A 73 33.89 -8.28 0.29
N GLY A 74 33.82 -9.38 -0.47
CA GLY A 74 34.63 -10.57 -0.20
C GLY A 74 34.26 -11.29 1.10
N ALA A 75 33.17 -10.91 1.78
CA ALA A 75 32.75 -11.48 3.07
C ALA A 75 32.44 -12.99 2.99
N LEU A 76 32.14 -13.48 1.79
CA LEU A 76 31.81 -14.88 1.51
C LEU A 76 32.88 -15.57 0.64
N SER A 77 34.10 -15.01 0.58
CA SER A 77 35.25 -15.56 -0.17
C SER A 77 35.71 -16.96 0.27
N PHE A 78 35.16 -17.48 1.38
CA PHE A 78 35.36 -18.85 1.84
C PHE A 78 34.45 -19.89 1.15
N LEU A 79 33.41 -19.44 0.44
CA LEU A 79 32.55 -20.30 -0.36
C LEU A 79 33.18 -20.58 -1.73
N SER A 80 32.86 -21.72 -2.35
CA SER A 80 33.26 -21.96 -3.73
C SER A 80 32.59 -20.94 -4.64
N GLU A 81 33.30 -20.50 -5.68
CA GLU A 81 32.88 -19.42 -6.58
C GLU A 81 31.49 -19.67 -7.17
N GLY A 82 31.20 -20.90 -7.60
CA GLY A 82 29.88 -21.27 -8.12
C GLY A 82 28.76 -21.28 -7.08
N VAL A 83 29.03 -21.62 -5.82
CA VAL A 83 28.02 -21.54 -4.74
C VAL A 83 27.77 -20.08 -4.35
N PHE A 84 28.82 -19.27 -4.33
CA PHE A 84 28.72 -17.85 -4.03
C PHE A 84 27.88 -17.10 -5.07
N GLU A 85 28.15 -17.30 -6.37
CA GLU A 85 27.37 -16.68 -7.44
C GLU A 85 25.89 -17.09 -7.37
N PHE A 86 25.62 -18.38 -7.16
CA PHE A 86 24.25 -18.88 -7.03
C PHE A 86 23.47 -18.24 -5.88
N VAL A 87 24.07 -18.10 -4.71
CA VAL A 87 23.42 -17.47 -3.54
C VAL A 87 23.16 -15.98 -3.79
N ILE A 88 24.12 -15.28 -4.38
CA ILE A 88 23.98 -13.85 -4.69
C ILE A 88 22.88 -13.62 -5.71
N ASP A 89 22.80 -14.45 -6.75
CA ASP A 89 21.76 -14.34 -7.78
C ASP A 89 20.37 -14.59 -7.20
N ILE A 90 20.20 -15.59 -6.32
CA ILE A 90 18.92 -15.81 -5.62
C ILE A 90 18.50 -14.57 -4.81
N ILE A 91 19.41 -14.01 -4.01
CA ILE A 91 19.09 -12.83 -3.19
C ILE A 91 18.76 -11.64 -4.09
N TYR A 92 19.54 -11.43 -5.15
CA TYR A 92 19.33 -10.35 -6.11
C TYR A 92 17.98 -10.47 -6.84
N GLU A 93 17.67 -11.65 -7.39
CA GLU A 93 16.40 -11.91 -8.07
C GLU A 93 15.20 -11.80 -7.12
N SER A 94 15.34 -12.27 -5.88
CA SER A 94 14.28 -12.14 -4.88
C SER A 94 13.96 -10.67 -4.56
N GLY A 95 14.97 -9.81 -4.46
CA GLY A 95 14.80 -8.38 -4.26
C GLY A 95 14.08 -7.71 -5.43
N ILE A 96 14.46 -8.04 -6.67
CA ILE A 96 13.78 -7.54 -7.87
C ILE A 96 12.34 -8.05 -7.94
N ALA A 97 12.12 -9.34 -7.70
CA ALA A 97 10.79 -9.95 -7.73
C ALA A 97 9.85 -9.30 -6.70
N LEU A 98 10.37 -8.98 -5.51
CA LEU A 98 9.60 -8.32 -4.45
C LEU A 98 9.18 -6.89 -4.85
N ILE A 99 10.05 -6.13 -5.52
CA ILE A 99 9.69 -4.81 -6.09
C ILE A 99 8.60 -4.97 -7.16
N GLY A 100 8.77 -5.94 -8.06
CA GLY A 100 7.79 -6.24 -9.11
C GLY A 100 6.41 -6.59 -8.53
N ALA A 101 6.37 -7.48 -7.55
CA ALA A 101 5.15 -7.89 -6.86
C ALA A 101 4.45 -6.71 -6.18
N ALA A 102 5.21 -5.82 -5.52
CA ALA A 102 4.67 -4.63 -4.88
C ALA A 102 4.03 -3.67 -5.90
N VAL A 103 4.68 -3.47 -7.06
CA VAL A 103 4.13 -2.67 -8.17
C VAL A 103 2.86 -3.29 -8.73
N THR A 104 2.86 -4.60 -9.01
CA THR A 104 1.69 -5.30 -9.54
C THR A 104 0.50 -5.23 -8.59
N ALA A 105 0.72 -5.45 -7.28
CA ALA A 105 -0.33 -5.34 -6.27
C ALA A 105 -0.93 -3.93 -6.25
N TYR A 106 -0.09 -2.89 -6.29
CA TYR A 106 -0.56 -1.50 -6.34
C TYR A 106 -1.38 -1.20 -7.59
N MET A 107 -0.90 -1.61 -8.76
CA MET A 107 -1.63 -1.42 -10.02
C MET A 107 -3.01 -2.09 -9.97
N LEU A 108 -3.08 -3.32 -9.45
CA LEU A 108 -4.34 -4.04 -9.31
C LEU A 108 -5.30 -3.33 -8.35
N GLY A 109 -4.81 -2.85 -7.21
CA GLY A 109 -5.60 -2.08 -6.24
C GLY A 109 -6.19 -0.80 -6.84
N VAL A 110 -5.40 -0.04 -7.61
CA VAL A 110 -5.87 1.18 -8.29
C VAL A 110 -6.93 0.86 -9.34
N VAL A 111 -6.74 -0.19 -10.14
CA VAL A 111 -7.72 -0.61 -11.16
C VAL A 111 -9.03 -1.03 -10.50
N LEU A 112 -8.97 -1.84 -9.43
CA LEU A 112 -10.15 -2.30 -8.71
C LEU A 112 -10.94 -1.15 -8.09
N ASN A 113 -10.26 -0.20 -7.43
CA ASN A 113 -10.93 0.96 -6.85
C ASN A 113 -11.65 1.79 -7.93
N LYS A 114 -11.01 1.99 -9.08
CA LYS A 114 -11.61 2.73 -10.19
C LYS A 114 -12.80 2.01 -10.79
N GLN A 115 -12.75 0.68 -10.87
CA GLN A 115 -13.89 -0.14 -11.28
C GLN A 115 -15.05 -0.02 -10.29
N GLN A 116 -14.78 -0.04 -8.98
CA GLN A 116 -15.79 0.11 -7.94
C GLN A 116 -16.47 1.49 -7.98
N ASP A 117 -15.71 2.58 -8.09
CA ASP A 117 -16.25 3.94 -8.20
C ASP A 117 -17.13 4.11 -9.43
N ASN A 118 -16.68 3.59 -10.59
CA ASN A 118 -17.44 3.65 -11.82
C ASN A 118 -18.71 2.81 -11.74
N ALA A 119 -18.66 1.63 -11.12
CA ALA A 119 -19.82 0.79 -10.90
C ALA A 119 -20.84 1.45 -9.95
N ALA A 120 -20.38 2.14 -8.90
CA ALA A 120 -21.24 2.89 -8.00
C ALA A 120 -21.99 4.03 -8.72
N LYS A 121 -21.25 4.88 -9.46
CA LYS A 121 -21.83 5.95 -10.27
C LYS A 121 -22.81 5.43 -11.32
N TRP A 122 -22.47 4.32 -11.97
CA TRP A 122 -23.35 3.68 -12.93
C TRP A 122 -24.66 3.19 -12.28
N ARG A 123 -24.59 2.56 -11.10
CA ARG A 123 -25.79 2.14 -10.34
C ARG A 123 -26.67 3.32 -9.93
N GLU A 124 -26.07 4.43 -9.51
CA GLU A 124 -26.80 5.66 -9.17
C GLU A 124 -27.51 6.25 -10.39
N GLU A 125 -26.84 6.29 -11.54
CA GLU A 125 -27.42 6.79 -12.78
C GLU A 125 -28.60 5.94 -13.25
N ILE A 126 -28.50 4.61 -13.17
CA ILE A 126 -29.62 3.71 -13.48
C ILE A 126 -30.80 3.98 -12.53
N ARG A 127 -30.56 4.11 -11.22
CA ARG A 127 -31.60 4.40 -10.23
C ARG A 127 -32.28 5.76 -10.50
N ARG A 128 -31.51 6.76 -10.93
CA ARG A 128 -32.03 8.08 -11.31
C ARG A 128 -32.96 7.99 -12.52
N ARG A 129 -32.57 7.24 -13.55
CA ARG A 129 -33.38 7.05 -14.77
C ARG A 129 -34.68 6.30 -14.50
N ILE A 130 -34.64 5.22 -13.71
CA ILE A 130 -35.85 4.48 -13.32
C ILE A 130 -36.83 5.37 -12.54
N LYS A 131 -36.33 6.20 -11.61
CA LYS A 131 -37.17 7.15 -10.88
C LYS A 131 -37.75 8.24 -11.77
N GLY A 132 -36.95 8.74 -12.73
CA GLY A 132 -37.40 9.74 -13.71
C GLY A 132 -38.53 9.22 -14.60
N ASP A 133 -38.42 7.97 -15.07
CA ASP A 133 -39.44 7.30 -15.91
C ASP A 133 -40.75 7.04 -15.16
N GLN A 134 -40.73 6.89 -13.83
CA GLN A 134 -41.95 6.72 -13.02
C GLN A 134 -42.71 8.03 -12.73
N THR A 135 -42.18 9.18 -13.16
CA THR A 135 -42.77 10.51 -12.92
C THR A 135 -43.39 11.18 -14.15
N GLN A 136 -43.45 10.50 -15.30
CA GLN A 136 -44.23 10.97 -16.45
C GLN A 136 -45.56 10.18 -16.53
N PRO A 137 -46.72 10.85 -16.42
CA PRO A 137 -48.03 10.24 -16.65
C PRO A 137 -48.29 9.93 -18.13
#